data_AF-A0A7S0WD37-F1
#
_entry.id   AF-A0A7S0WD37-F1
#
_cell.length_a   1.000
_cell.length_b   1.000
_cell.length_c   1.000
_cell.angle_alpha   90.00
_cell.angle_beta   90.00
_cell.angle_gamma   90.00
#
_symmetry.space_group_name_H-M   'P 1'
#
loop_
_entity.id
_entity.type
_entity.pdbx_description
1 polymer ?
#
loop_
_entity_poly.entity_id
_entity_poly.type
_entity_poly.pdbx_seq_one_letter_code
_entity_poly.pdbx_strand_id
1 'polypeptide(L)'
;MLATGCLTQEAARAAVKWDVIVTIAAAFGISAAMEQSGVANSIASTLVNIGNAAGTGKPGILVAVYIATVVLCNVVGNNAAAALMFPIAAGSAEQQGIDNVQMSFLLMLAASASFMSPFGYQTNLMVYGPGGYVFANFLKFGAPMQVVQLIVSVSVVLLDDLWWIGWVVGFGVVFGIYFARLLAPKIRKRFGKDDKDGKDDSLSGGDVITSEVAMHRAL
;
A
#
# COMPACT_ATOMS: atom_id res chain seq x y z
N MET A 1 24.75 22.29 3.04
CA MET A 1 24.16 23.03 1.89
C MET A 1 24.21 24.53 2.07
N LEU A 2 23.62 25.11 3.13
CA LEU A 2 23.79 26.55 3.42
C LEU A 2 25.24 26.89 3.80
N ALA A 3 25.83 26.16 4.76
CA ALA A 3 27.23 26.35 5.16
C ALA A 3 28.25 26.05 4.04
N THR A 4 27.88 25.24 3.05
CA THR A 4 28.71 24.89 1.89
C THR A 4 28.45 25.79 0.68
N GLY A 5 27.59 26.81 0.80
CA GLY A 5 27.24 27.74 -0.29
C GLY A 5 26.41 27.14 -1.43
N CYS A 6 25.97 25.89 -1.33
CA CYS A 6 25.23 25.19 -2.38
C CYS A 6 23.73 25.56 -2.44
N LEU A 7 23.21 26.25 -1.44
CA LEU A 7 21.80 26.64 -1.34
C LEU A 7 21.71 28.07 -0.83
N THR A 8 20.91 28.92 -1.48
CA THR A 8 20.65 30.29 -1.01
C THR A 8 19.72 30.29 0.20
N GLN A 9 19.78 31.34 1.02
CA GLN A 9 18.94 31.42 2.20
C GLN A 9 17.45 31.59 1.84
N GLU A 10 17.15 32.22 0.71
CA GLU A 10 15.81 32.29 0.14
C GLU A 10 15.28 30.91 -0.24
N ALA A 11 16.08 30.09 -0.93
CA ALA A 11 15.70 28.73 -1.32
C ALA A 11 15.47 27.82 -0.10
N ALA A 12 16.30 27.96 0.94
CA ALA A 12 16.12 27.24 2.19
C ALA A 12 14.81 27.61 2.91
N ARG A 13 14.48 28.90 2.98
CA ARG A 13 13.22 29.37 3.58
C ARG A 13 12.01 28.94 2.77
N ALA A 14 12.10 28.97 1.43
CA ALA A 14 11.02 28.54 0.55
C ALA A 14 10.77 27.02 0.59
N ALA A 15 11.79 26.22 0.93
CA ALA A 15 11.64 24.77 1.09
C ALA A 15 10.87 24.36 2.35
N VAL A 16 10.71 25.27 3.33
CA VAL A 16 9.94 25.00 4.55
C VAL A 16 8.44 25.02 4.23
N LYS A 17 7.79 23.87 4.43
CA LYS A 17 6.34 23.73 4.27
C LYS A 17 5.60 24.24 5.51
N TRP A 18 5.43 25.56 5.61
CA TRP A 18 4.75 26.20 6.74
C TRP A 18 3.34 25.66 7.00
N ASP A 19 2.57 25.37 5.95
CA ASP A 19 1.23 24.81 6.08
C ASP A 19 1.19 23.49 6.86
N VAL A 20 2.19 22.63 6.66
CA VAL A 20 2.30 21.34 7.38
C VAL A 20 2.61 21.58 8.85
N ILE A 21 3.53 22.51 9.16
CA ILE A 21 3.90 22.84 10.54
C ILE A 21 2.70 23.41 11.29
N VAL A 22 1.98 24.36 10.67
CA VAL A 22 0.77 24.98 11.26
C VAL A 22 -0.32 23.93 11.46
N THR A 23 -0.50 23.01 10.51
CA THR A 23 -1.50 21.94 10.62
C THR A 23 -1.17 20.98 11.76
N ILE A 24 0.10 20.60 11.93
CA ILE A 24 0.54 19.75 13.05
C ILE A 24 0.32 20.49 14.38
N ALA A 25 0.68 21.77 14.47
CA ALA A 25 0.46 22.57 15.67
C ALA A 25 -1.03 22.70 16.03
N ALA A 26 -1.89 22.94 15.04
CA ALA A 26 -3.34 22.99 15.23
C ALA A 26 -3.91 21.62 15.65
N ALA A 27 -3.42 20.53 15.05
CA ALA A 27 -3.83 19.18 15.41
C ALA A 27 -3.47 18.83 16.87
N PHE A 28 -2.32 19.27 17.40
CA PHE A 28 -2.00 19.14 18.82
C PHE A 28 -2.96 19.92 19.72
N GLY A 29 -3.34 21.15 19.32
CA GLY A 29 -4.36 21.93 20.04
C GLY A 29 -5.72 21.22 20.08
N ILE A 30 -6.16 20.67 18.94
CA ILE A 30 -7.39 19.88 18.84
C ILE A 30 -7.28 18.59 19.67
N SER A 31 -6.16 17.88 19.60
CA SER A 31 -5.87 16.68 20.40
C SER A 31 -6.05 16.96 21.89
N ALA A 32 -5.44 18.04 22.40
CA ALA A 32 -5.57 18.42 23.81
C ALA A 32 -7.01 18.81 24.18
N ALA A 33 -7.73 19.50 23.30
CA ALA A 33 -9.13 19.83 23.51
C ALA A 33 -10.03 18.57 23.51
N MET A 34 -9.74 17.58 22.68
CA MET A 34 -10.45 16.29 22.63
C MET A 34 -10.20 15.44 23.87
N GLU A 35 -8.99 15.48 24.44
CA GLU A 35 -8.68 14.85 25.72
C GLU A 35 -9.43 15.54 26.87
N GLN A 36 -9.36 16.87 26.98
CA GLN A 36 -10.05 17.62 28.04
C GLN A 36 -11.57 17.50 27.98
N SER A 37 -12.14 17.45 26.77
CA SER A 37 -13.60 17.28 26.58
C SER A 37 -14.07 15.82 26.75
N GLY A 38 -13.16 14.85 26.84
CA GLY A 38 -13.50 13.42 26.91
C GLY A 38 -14.02 12.81 25.60
N VAL A 39 -14.03 13.58 24.51
CA VAL A 39 -14.47 13.12 23.18
C VAL A 39 -13.52 12.04 22.66
N ALA A 40 -12.21 12.20 22.85
CA ALA A 40 -11.22 11.20 22.44
C ALA A 40 -11.51 9.82 23.09
N ASN A 41 -11.80 9.80 24.39
CA ASN A 41 -12.16 8.58 25.11
C ASN A 41 -13.47 7.97 24.60
N SER A 42 -14.48 8.80 24.33
CA SER A 42 -15.76 8.33 23.78
C SER A 42 -15.60 7.67 22.41
N ILE A 43 -14.78 8.25 21.53
CA ILE A 43 -14.45 7.67 20.23
C ILE A 43 -13.64 6.39 20.41
N ALA A 44 -12.63 6.40 21.27
CA ALA A 44 -11.80 5.24 21.56
C ALA A 44 -12.63 4.04 22.05
N SER A 45 -13.56 4.27 22.99
CA SER A 45 -14.47 3.23 23.47
C SER A 45 -15.43 2.74 22.37
N THR A 46 -15.88 3.63 21.48
CA THR A 46 -16.69 3.23 20.31
C THR A 46 -15.91 2.31 19.37
N LEU A 47 -14.65 2.65 19.05
CA LEU A 47 -13.78 1.83 18.21
C LEU A 47 -13.48 0.48 18.87
N VAL A 48 -13.25 0.47 20.18
CA VAL A 48 -13.07 -0.75 20.97
C VAL A 48 -14.31 -1.63 20.94
N ASN A 49 -15.51 -1.06 21.11
CA ASN A 49 -16.77 -1.80 21.05
C ASN A 49 -17.00 -2.41 19.66
N ILE A 50 -16.72 -1.66 18.59
CA ILE A 50 -16.79 -2.16 17.21
C ILE A 50 -15.77 -3.30 17.00
N GLY A 51 -14.54 -3.12 17.47
CA GLY A 51 -13.49 -4.14 17.38
C GLY A 51 -13.84 -5.42 18.15
N ASN A 52 -14.42 -5.29 19.34
CA ASN A 52 -14.85 -6.41 20.17
C ASN A 52 -16.08 -7.12 19.59
N ALA A 53 -17.00 -6.39 18.95
CA ALA A 53 -18.17 -6.96 18.29
C ALA A 53 -17.78 -7.91 17.13
N ALA A 54 -16.61 -7.73 16.53
CA ALA A 54 -16.06 -8.65 15.53
C ALA A 54 -15.62 -10.01 16.11
N GLY A 55 -15.58 -10.16 17.45
CA GLY A 55 -15.26 -11.42 18.14
C GLY A 55 -13.82 -11.89 18.02
N THR A 56 -12.92 -11.09 17.43
CA THR A 56 -11.53 -11.47 17.15
C THR A 56 -10.54 -11.02 18.22
N GLY A 57 -10.95 -10.19 19.20
CA GLY A 57 -10.08 -9.66 20.25
C GLY A 57 -9.12 -8.58 19.73
N LYS A 58 -7.82 -8.68 20.05
CA LYS A 58 -6.78 -7.68 19.68
C LYS A 58 -6.79 -7.28 18.18
N PRO A 59 -6.85 -8.21 17.20
CA PRO A 59 -6.93 -7.86 15.77
C PRO A 59 -8.13 -6.99 15.40
N GLY A 60 -9.29 -7.18 16.03
CA GLY A 60 -10.50 -6.42 15.73
C GLY A 60 -10.35 -4.94 16.03
N ILE A 61 -9.70 -4.61 17.15
CA ILE A 61 -9.41 -3.22 17.53
C ILE A 61 -8.38 -2.60 16.58
N LEU A 62 -7.30 -3.33 16.24
CA LEU A 62 -6.31 -2.85 15.26
C LEU A 62 -6.97 -2.52 13.93
N VAL A 63 -7.83 -3.40 13.42
CA VAL A 63 -8.60 -3.16 12.18
C VAL A 63 -9.50 -1.93 12.30
N ALA A 64 -10.23 -1.78 13.40
CA ALA A 64 -11.11 -0.64 13.62
C ALA A 64 -10.34 0.69 13.63
N VAL A 65 -9.23 0.76 14.36
CA VAL A 65 -8.36 1.95 14.42
C VAL A 65 -7.72 2.23 13.06
N TYR A 66 -7.25 1.20 12.35
CA TYR A 66 -6.70 1.34 11.00
C TYR A 66 -7.72 1.93 10.03
N ILE A 67 -8.94 1.40 9.98
CA ILE A 67 -10.01 1.88 9.11
C ILE A 67 -10.38 3.33 9.45
N ALA A 68 -10.56 3.64 10.73
CA ALA A 68 -10.86 5.00 11.19
C ALA A 68 -9.78 5.99 10.76
N THR A 69 -8.51 5.61 10.90
CA THR A 69 -7.36 6.42 10.50
C THR A 69 -7.36 6.67 8.99
N VAL A 70 -7.55 5.63 8.19
CA VAL A 70 -7.54 5.74 6.73
C VAL A 70 -8.68 6.61 6.24
N VAL A 71 -9.88 6.45 6.80
CA VAL A 71 -11.03 7.30 6.48
C VAL A 71 -10.71 8.76 6.77
N LEU A 72 -10.11 9.05 7.93
CA LEU A 72 -9.70 10.40 8.29
C LEU A 72 -8.61 10.93 7.35
N CYS A 73 -7.61 10.13 7.00
CA CYS A 73 -6.53 10.51 6.07
C CYS A 73 -7.06 10.94 4.71
N ASN A 74 -8.08 10.26 4.20
CA ASN A 74 -8.68 10.59 2.91
C ASN A 74 -9.40 11.96 2.92
N VAL A 75 -9.75 12.50 4.09
CA VAL A 75 -10.45 13.78 4.27
C VAL A 75 -9.49 14.93 4.58
N VAL A 76 -8.61 14.76 5.57
CA VAL A 76 -7.77 15.85 6.11
C VAL A 76 -6.30 15.79 5.67
N GLY A 77 -5.88 14.67 5.09
CA GLY A 77 -4.49 14.40 4.71
C GLY A 77 -3.70 13.67 5.79
N ASN A 78 -2.65 12.95 5.38
CA ASN A 78 -1.92 11.98 6.20
C ASN A 78 -1.39 12.55 7.53
N ASN A 79 -0.69 13.69 7.48
CA ASN A 79 -0.02 14.23 8.67
C ASN A 79 -1.03 14.76 9.70
N ALA A 80 -2.08 15.44 9.24
CA ALA A 80 -3.14 15.96 10.10
C ALA A 80 -3.92 14.82 10.76
N ALA A 81 -4.29 13.81 9.96
CA ALA A 81 -5.04 12.66 10.45
C ALA A 81 -4.24 11.85 11.47
N ALA A 82 -2.93 11.65 11.26
CA ALA A 82 -2.07 10.97 12.24
C ALA A 82 -2.06 11.70 13.60
N ALA A 83 -1.89 13.03 13.59
CA ALA A 83 -1.85 13.82 14.81
C ALA A 83 -3.20 13.82 15.56
N LEU A 84 -4.33 13.85 14.82
CA LEU A 84 -5.67 13.79 15.41
C LEU A 84 -6.04 12.39 15.94
N MET A 85 -5.61 11.33 15.25
CA MET A 85 -5.90 9.95 15.66
C MET A 85 -5.00 9.44 16.77
N PHE A 86 -3.82 10.02 16.96
CA PHE A 86 -2.87 9.61 18.00
C PHE A 86 -3.48 9.49 19.40
N PRO A 87 -4.14 10.52 19.99
CA PRO A 87 -4.75 10.40 21.32
C PRO A 87 -5.86 9.34 21.37
N ILE A 88 -6.63 9.19 20.29
CA ILE A 88 -7.72 8.20 20.20
C ILE A 88 -7.13 6.79 20.20
N ALA A 89 -6.09 6.57 19.38
CA ALA A 89 -5.40 5.30 19.26
C ALA A 89 -4.71 4.92 20.58
N ALA A 90 -4.03 5.87 21.24
CA ALA A 90 -3.42 5.67 22.54
C ALA A 90 -4.46 5.29 23.61
N GLY A 91 -5.59 6.01 23.66
CA GLY A 91 -6.69 5.69 24.58
C GLY A 91 -7.33 4.32 24.29
N SER A 92 -7.47 3.93 23.01
CA SER A 92 -7.93 2.59 22.63
C SER A 92 -6.96 1.48 23.02
N ALA A 93 -5.64 1.73 22.91
CA ALA A 93 -4.61 0.79 23.31
C ALA A 93 -4.60 0.57 24.83
N GLU A 94 -4.68 1.65 25.61
CA GLU A 94 -4.73 1.61 27.07
C GLU A 94 -5.97 0.84 27.57
N GLN A 95 -7.15 1.08 26.98
CA GLN A 95 -8.39 0.37 27.33
C GLN A 95 -8.33 -1.15 27.08
N GLN A 96 -7.46 -1.62 26.19
CA GLN A 96 -7.37 -3.01 25.76
C GLN A 96 -6.07 -3.69 26.18
N GLY A 97 -5.21 -2.99 26.94
CA GLY A 97 -3.89 -3.49 27.34
C GLY A 97 -2.99 -3.83 26.15
N ILE A 98 -3.14 -3.09 25.05
CA ILE A 98 -2.25 -3.17 23.88
C ILE A 98 -1.09 -2.20 24.11
N ASP A 99 0.12 -2.59 23.72
CA ASP A 99 1.28 -1.71 23.86
C ASP A 99 1.12 -0.44 22.99
N ASN A 100 1.37 0.72 23.58
CA ASN A 100 1.22 2.00 22.88
C ASN A 100 2.16 2.15 21.68
N VAL A 101 3.34 1.55 21.73
CA VAL A 101 4.31 1.53 20.62
C VAL A 101 3.74 0.74 19.45
N GLN A 102 3.13 -0.42 19.70
CA GLN A 102 2.47 -1.23 18.66
C GLN A 102 1.34 -0.46 17.98
N MET A 103 0.48 0.17 18.78
CA MET A 103 -0.65 0.93 18.25
C MET A 103 -0.17 2.16 17.46
N SER A 104 0.88 2.84 17.93
CA SER A 104 1.49 3.97 17.23
C SER A 104 2.12 3.54 15.91
N PHE A 105 2.76 2.37 15.87
CA PHE A 105 3.28 1.79 14.62
C PHE A 105 2.17 1.49 13.62
N LEU A 106 1.08 0.86 14.08
CA LEU A 106 -0.10 0.63 13.24
C LEU A 106 -0.65 1.95 12.68
N LEU A 107 -0.79 2.95 13.53
CA LEU A 107 -1.27 4.27 13.16
C LEU A 107 -0.39 4.90 12.09
N MET A 108 0.94 4.81 12.23
CA MET A 108 1.90 5.32 11.26
C MET A 108 1.76 4.63 9.90
N LEU A 109 1.57 3.30 9.89
CA LEU A 109 1.33 2.54 8.66
C LEU A 109 -0.01 2.90 8.00
N ALA A 110 -1.07 3.03 8.79
CA ALA A 110 -2.39 3.43 8.34
C ALA A 110 -2.40 4.84 7.75
N ALA A 111 -1.75 5.79 8.44
CA ALA A 111 -1.66 7.18 8.00
C ALA A 111 -0.82 7.35 6.73
N SER A 112 0.11 6.42 6.45
CA SER A 112 0.89 6.42 5.22
C SER A 112 0.13 5.83 4.03
N ALA A 113 -0.95 5.08 4.29
CA ALA A 113 -1.69 4.32 3.31
C ALA A 113 -2.89 5.10 2.74
N SER A 114 -2.64 6.20 2.05
CA SER A 114 -3.71 7.01 1.43
C SER A 114 -3.79 6.78 -0.08
N PHE A 115 -4.39 5.66 -0.48
CA PHE A 115 -4.54 5.27 -1.89
C PHE A 115 -5.89 5.61 -2.50
N MET A 116 -6.93 5.79 -1.68
CA MET A 116 -8.33 5.94 -2.15
C MET A 116 -8.69 7.36 -2.57
N SER A 117 -8.00 8.39 -2.04
CA SER A 117 -8.27 9.80 -2.32
C SER A 117 -7.11 10.46 -3.06
N PRO A 118 -7.38 11.25 -4.12
CA PRO A 118 -6.36 12.07 -4.77
C PRO A 118 -5.87 13.20 -3.86
N PHE A 119 -6.71 13.68 -2.93
CA PHE A 119 -6.38 14.77 -2.01
C PHE A 119 -5.54 14.32 -0.80
N GLY A 120 -5.51 13.02 -0.52
CA GLY A 120 -4.81 12.49 0.65
C GLY A 120 -3.30 12.66 0.61
N TYR A 121 -2.70 12.80 -0.57
CA TYR A 121 -1.25 13.01 -0.69
C TYR A 121 -0.84 13.85 -1.90
N GLN A 122 0.24 14.63 -1.74
CA GLN A 122 0.72 15.56 -2.75
C GLN A 122 1.12 14.87 -4.06
N THR A 123 1.67 13.66 -4.00
CA THR A 123 2.03 12.90 -5.21
C THR A 123 0.81 12.40 -5.96
N ASN A 124 -0.28 12.06 -5.25
CA ASN A 124 -1.54 11.65 -5.88
C ASN A 124 -2.12 12.81 -6.69
N LEU A 125 -2.00 14.05 -6.18
CA LEU A 125 -2.39 15.27 -6.91
C LEU A 125 -1.52 15.53 -8.14
N MET A 126 -0.20 15.26 -8.07
CA MET A 126 0.71 15.45 -9.21
C MET A 126 0.32 14.59 -10.43
N VAL A 127 -0.25 13.40 -10.21
CA VAL A 127 -0.72 12.53 -11.30
C VAL A 127 -2.19 12.73 -11.63
N TYR A 128 -3.00 13.27 -10.70
CA TYR A 128 -4.44 13.46 -10.88
C TYR A 128 -4.76 14.35 -12.08
N GLY A 129 -4.11 15.52 -12.18
CA GLY A 129 -4.33 16.47 -13.28
C GLY A 129 -3.75 16.00 -14.62
N PRO A 130 -2.41 15.90 -14.76
CA PRO A 130 -1.76 15.51 -16.01
C PRO A 130 -2.08 14.10 -16.50
N GLY A 131 -2.44 13.18 -15.58
CA GLY A 131 -2.78 11.79 -15.91
C GLY A 131 -4.23 11.57 -16.33
N GLY A 132 -5.08 12.61 -16.31
CA GLY A 132 -6.50 12.50 -16.70
C GLY A 132 -7.31 11.55 -15.81
N TYR A 133 -6.87 11.33 -14.57
CA TYR A 133 -7.56 10.44 -13.64
C TYR A 133 -8.78 11.14 -13.03
N VAL A 134 -9.91 10.44 -12.98
CA VAL A 134 -11.08 10.88 -12.21
C VAL A 134 -11.02 10.31 -10.79
N PHE A 135 -11.75 10.92 -9.83
CA PHE A 135 -11.79 10.46 -8.44
C PHE A 135 -12.17 8.97 -8.32
N ALA A 136 -13.10 8.52 -9.17
CA ALA A 136 -13.53 7.12 -9.20
C ALA A 136 -12.38 6.14 -9.55
N ASN A 137 -11.37 6.57 -10.32
CA ASN A 137 -10.21 5.72 -10.61
C ASN A 137 -9.36 5.49 -9.36
N PHE A 138 -9.16 6.54 -8.55
CA PHE A 138 -8.47 6.43 -7.27
C PHE A 138 -9.20 5.50 -6.32
N LEU A 139 -10.53 5.59 -6.24
CA LEU A 139 -11.30 4.68 -5.39
C LEU A 139 -11.23 3.23 -5.89
N LYS A 140 -11.36 3.02 -7.20
CA LYS A 140 -11.38 1.70 -7.83
C LYS A 140 -10.04 0.95 -7.68
N PHE A 141 -8.91 1.64 -7.86
CA PHE A 141 -7.58 1.02 -7.73
C PHE A 141 -7.02 1.12 -6.30
N GLY A 142 -7.38 2.17 -5.56
CA GLY A 142 -6.93 2.40 -4.21
C GLY A 142 -7.61 1.51 -3.18
N ALA A 143 -8.90 1.21 -3.31
CA ALA A 143 -9.60 0.37 -2.34
C ALA A 143 -9.02 -1.06 -2.24
N PRO A 144 -8.73 -1.79 -3.35
CA PRO A 144 -8.04 -3.07 -3.28
C PRO A 144 -6.68 -2.98 -2.60
N MET A 145 -5.88 -1.96 -2.93
CA MET A 145 -4.59 -1.72 -2.30
C MET A 145 -4.72 -1.42 -0.80
N GLN A 146 -5.78 -0.74 -0.41
CA GLN A 146 -6.07 -0.45 0.99
C GLN A 146 -6.33 -1.72 1.80
N VAL A 147 -7.07 -2.67 1.21
CA VAL A 147 -7.34 -3.97 1.85
C VAL A 147 -6.05 -4.77 2.01
N VAL A 148 -5.20 -4.80 0.98
CA VAL A 148 -3.88 -5.46 1.08
C VAL A 148 -3.05 -4.82 2.19
N GLN A 149 -2.98 -3.50 2.23
CA GLN A 149 -2.21 -2.77 3.22
C GLN A 149 -2.75 -2.95 4.64
N LEU A 150 -4.08 -3.04 4.80
CA LEU A 150 -4.72 -3.38 6.07
C LEU A 150 -4.27 -4.75 6.56
N ILE A 151 -4.34 -5.77 5.71
CA ILE A 151 -3.94 -7.14 6.06
C ILE A 151 -2.47 -7.17 6.44
N VAL A 152 -1.59 -6.55 5.64
CA VAL A 152 -0.15 -6.51 5.91
C VAL A 152 0.15 -5.76 7.21
N SER A 153 -0.42 -4.57 7.41
CA SER A 153 -0.15 -3.74 8.58
C SER A 153 -0.58 -4.42 9.87
N VAL A 154 -1.79 -4.99 9.90
CA VAL A 154 -2.30 -5.72 11.06
C VAL A 154 -1.47 -6.98 11.31
N SER A 155 -1.09 -7.72 10.25
CA SER A 155 -0.26 -8.92 10.39
C SER A 155 1.12 -8.60 10.96
N VAL A 156 1.77 -7.51 10.51
CA VAL A 156 3.08 -7.09 11.01
C VAL A 156 3.01 -6.70 12.48
N VAL A 157 1.98 -5.96 12.90
CA VAL A 157 1.82 -5.52 14.29
C VAL A 157 1.53 -6.70 15.22
N LEU A 158 0.75 -7.68 14.77
CA LEU A 158 0.48 -8.91 15.55
C LEU A 158 1.71 -9.80 15.74
N LEU A 159 2.72 -9.67 14.88
CA LEU A 159 3.95 -10.46 14.96
C LEU A 159 4.98 -9.90 15.95
N ASP A 160 4.72 -8.74 16.56
CA ASP A 160 5.47 -8.10 17.65
C ASP A 160 7.01 -8.24 17.59
N ASP A 161 7.57 -9.32 18.16
CA ASP A 161 9.01 -9.64 18.20
C ASP A 161 9.61 -10.13 16.87
N LEU A 162 8.78 -10.51 15.89
CA LEU A 162 9.20 -11.08 14.61
C LEU A 162 9.11 -10.08 13.45
N TRP A 163 9.31 -8.79 13.71
CA TRP A 163 9.39 -7.75 12.68
C TRP A 163 10.37 -8.09 11.54
N TRP A 164 11.45 -8.82 11.84
CA TRP A 164 12.42 -9.32 10.86
C TRP A 164 11.82 -10.33 9.86
N ILE A 165 10.77 -11.08 10.23
CA ILE A 165 10.03 -11.93 9.29
C ILE A 165 9.37 -11.09 8.21
N GLY A 166 8.89 -9.89 8.53
CA GLY A 166 8.36 -8.96 7.53
C GLY A 166 9.41 -8.62 6.46
N TRP A 167 10.66 -8.40 6.88
CA TRP A 167 11.79 -8.20 5.98
C TRP A 167 12.11 -9.47 5.17
N VAL A 168 12.19 -10.64 5.82
CA VAL A 168 12.49 -11.91 5.14
C VAL A 168 11.42 -12.27 4.10
N VAL A 169 10.14 -12.12 4.42
CA VAL A 169 9.03 -12.38 3.51
C VAL A 169 9.02 -11.36 2.37
N GLY A 170 9.19 -10.06 2.67
CA GLY A 170 9.24 -9.01 1.65
C GLY A 170 10.36 -9.22 0.64
N PHE A 171 11.60 -9.40 1.12
CA PHE A 171 12.75 -9.69 0.26
C PHE A 171 12.63 -11.04 -0.43
N GLY A 172 12.13 -12.07 0.25
CA GLY A 172 11.91 -13.40 -0.31
C GLY A 172 10.91 -13.42 -1.46
N VAL A 173 9.81 -12.67 -1.35
CA VAL A 173 8.81 -12.52 -2.43
C VAL A 173 9.40 -11.77 -3.62
N VAL A 174 10.09 -10.66 -3.38
CA VAL A 174 10.76 -9.88 -4.45
C VAL A 174 11.82 -10.72 -5.15
N PHE A 175 12.65 -11.43 -4.40
CA PHE A 175 13.68 -12.32 -4.93
C PHE A 175 13.07 -13.51 -5.68
N GLY A 176 11.99 -14.10 -5.17
CA GLY A 176 11.26 -15.18 -5.82
C GLY A 176 10.64 -14.76 -7.15
N ILE A 177 10.01 -13.57 -7.21
CA ILE A 177 9.46 -13.01 -8.45
C ILE A 177 10.60 -12.71 -9.44
N TYR A 178 11.69 -12.10 -8.97
CA TYR A 178 12.86 -11.82 -9.79
C TYR A 178 13.47 -13.09 -10.37
N PHE A 179 13.66 -14.11 -9.53
CA PHE A 179 14.24 -15.40 -9.91
C PHE A 179 13.32 -16.19 -10.86
N ALA A 180 12.00 -16.19 -10.62
CA ALA A 180 11.01 -16.77 -11.52
C ALA A 180 11.03 -16.10 -12.90
N ARG A 181 11.14 -14.77 -12.96
CA ARG A 181 11.28 -14.04 -14.23
C ARG A 181 12.62 -14.31 -14.94
N LEU A 182 13.67 -14.62 -14.18
CA LEU A 182 15.00 -14.96 -14.73
C LEU A 182 15.06 -16.39 -15.28
N LEU A 183 14.32 -17.32 -14.67
CA LEU A 183 14.21 -18.72 -15.11
C LEU A 183 13.14 -18.95 -16.19
N ALA A 184 12.07 -18.15 -16.22
CA ALA A 184 11.02 -18.22 -17.23
C ALA A 184 11.55 -18.29 -18.69
N PRO A 185 12.53 -17.45 -19.12
CA PRO A 185 13.08 -17.55 -20.47
C PRO A 185 13.96 -18.80 -20.69
N LYS A 186 14.65 -19.31 -19.66
CA LYS A 186 15.48 -20.52 -19.76
C LYS A 186 14.64 -21.80 -19.85
N ILE A 187 13.53 -21.87 -19.11
CA ILE A 187 12.60 -23.01 -19.12
C ILE A 187 11.79 -23.02 -20.43
N ARG A 188 11.30 -21.86 -20.90
CA ARG A 188 10.59 -21.75 -22.18
C ARG A 188 11.44 -22.15 -23.39
N LYS A 189 12.75 -21.89 -23.36
CA LYS A 189 13.69 -22.36 -24.40
C LYS A 189 13.96 -23.87 -24.35
N ARG A 190 13.85 -24.49 -23.17
CA ARG A 190 14.04 -25.94 -23.01
C ARG A 190 12.80 -26.72 -23.49
N PHE A 191 11.62 -26.32 -23.04
CA PHE A 191 10.36 -26.98 -23.44
C PHE A 191 9.82 -26.55 -24.82
N GLY A 192 10.23 -25.41 -25.36
CA GLY A 192 9.90 -25.01 -26.73
C GLY A 192 10.77 -25.66 -27.82
N LYS A 193 11.75 -26.49 -27.43
CA LYS A 193 12.60 -27.23 -28.35
C LYS A 193 12.09 -28.66 -28.59
N ASP A 194 11.45 -29.26 -27.58
CA ASP A 194 10.92 -30.63 -27.67
C ASP A 194 9.70 -30.77 -28.61
N ASP A 195 8.93 -29.69 -28.84
CA ASP A 195 7.78 -29.72 -29.77
C ASP A 195 8.19 -29.59 -31.25
N LYS A 196 9.46 -29.29 -31.54
CA LYS A 196 9.99 -29.24 -32.92
C LYS A 196 10.71 -30.52 -33.33
N ASP A 197 11.44 -31.17 -32.42
CA ASP A 197 12.12 -32.44 -32.73
C ASP A 197 11.13 -33.62 -32.89
N GLY A 198 9.94 -33.55 -32.29
CA GLY A 198 8.93 -34.61 -32.43
C GLY A 198 8.10 -34.55 -33.72
N LYS A 199 8.20 -33.48 -34.51
CA LYS A 199 7.37 -33.27 -35.72
C LYS A 199 8.11 -33.56 -37.03
N ASP A 200 9.43 -33.41 -37.04
CA ASP A 200 10.25 -33.63 -38.24
C ASP A 200 10.45 -35.12 -38.59
N ASP A 201 10.37 -36.04 -37.61
CA ASP A 201 10.52 -37.48 -37.86
C ASP A 201 9.24 -38.17 -38.39
N SER A 202 8.09 -37.48 -38.39
CA SER A 202 6.80 -38.04 -38.82
C SER A 202 6.44 -37.78 -40.29
N LEU A 203 7.29 -37.07 -41.05
CA LEU A 203 6.99 -36.63 -42.42
C LEU A 203 7.83 -37.32 -43.52
N SER A 204 8.64 -38.33 -43.19
CA SER A 204 9.40 -39.11 -44.19
C SER A 204 8.63 -40.30 -44.79
N GLY A 205 7.29 -40.34 -44.65
CA GLY A 205 6.46 -41.50 -45.03
C GLY A 205 5.23 -41.16 -45.85
N GLY A 206 5.28 -40.13 -46.69
CA GLY A 206 4.11 -39.68 -47.45
C GLY A 206 4.46 -38.85 -48.69
N ASP A 207 5.46 -39.30 -49.45
CA ASP A 207 5.44 -39.02 -50.89
C ASP A 207 4.19 -39.66 -51.51
N VAL A 208 3.70 -39.04 -52.58
CA VAL A 208 2.46 -39.33 -53.33
C VAL A 208 1.27 -38.48 -52.84
N ILE A 209 0.65 -37.78 -53.79
CA ILE A 209 -0.52 -36.88 -53.64
C ILE A 209 -0.19 -35.43 -53.24
N THR A 210 0.57 -34.70 -54.07
CA THR A 210 0.35 -33.24 -54.26
C THR A 210 1.03 -32.66 -55.50
N SER A 211 1.30 -33.46 -56.54
CA SER A 211 1.88 -32.96 -57.80
C SER A 211 0.86 -32.53 -58.86
N GLU A 212 -0.44 -32.41 -58.53
CA GLU A 212 -1.49 -32.25 -59.56
C GLU A 212 -2.29 -30.94 -59.50
N VAL A 213 -1.90 -29.97 -58.66
CA VAL A 213 -2.63 -28.68 -58.55
C VAL A 213 -1.76 -27.44 -58.86
N ALA A 214 -0.47 -27.62 -59.16
CA ALA A 214 0.46 -26.50 -59.36
C ALA A 214 0.99 -26.34 -60.80
N MET A 215 0.34 -26.93 -61.82
CA MET A 215 0.75 -26.75 -63.22
C MET A 215 -0.40 -26.19 -64.05
N HIS A 216 -0.12 -25.07 -64.73
CA HIS A 216 -0.95 -24.41 -65.75
C HIS A 216 -2.09 -23.48 -65.31
N ARG A 217 -1.75 -22.57 -64.39
CA ARG A 217 -2.16 -21.15 -64.46
C ARG A 217 -1.06 -20.32 -65.14
N ALA A 218 -0.59 -20.80 -66.28
CA ALA A 218 0.42 -20.15 -67.11
C ALA A 218 0.10 -20.45 -68.58
N LEU A 219 -0.78 -19.62 -69.13
CA LEU A 219 -1.26 -19.37 -70.51
C LEU A 219 -2.77 -19.15 -70.48
#